data_AF-A0A2D3D8Y8-F1
#
_entry.id   AF-A0A2D3D8Y8-F1
#
_cell.length_a   1.000
_cell.length_b   1.000
_cell.length_c   1.000
_cell.angle_alpha   90.00
_cell.angle_beta   90.00
_cell.angle_gamma   90.00
#
_symmetry.space_group_name_H-M   'P 1'
#
loop_
_entity.id
_entity.type
_entity.pdbx_description
1 polymer ?
#
loop_
_entity_poly.entity_id
_entity_poly.type
_entity_poly.pdbx_seq_one_letter_code
_entity_poly.pdbx_strand_id
1 'polypeptide(L)'
;MKTELHTDWTVADISKGFVFDRNEGKGLFGMDGQLVIQPEYQRNYIYGDGKRDVAVVDSLLRDYPIGLLYFVRNDDGKYEVLDGQQRITSFARFVNTSSPFAVDRGGKPRYFDSLDVMSRDVVESVEGYAANRRVVSVVVVEVEPAGQRQASFGL
;
A
#
# COMPACT_ATOMS: atom_id res chain seq x y z
N MET A 1 -14.49 -19.08 -1.57
CA MET A 1 -13.75 -17.81 -1.39
C MET A 1 -12.71 -18.07 -0.34
N LYS A 2 -11.44 -18.02 -0.74
CA LYS A 2 -10.31 -18.23 0.17
C LYS A 2 -9.76 -16.86 0.54
N THR A 3 -9.48 -16.67 1.83
CA THR A 3 -8.97 -15.41 2.35
C THR A 3 -7.69 -15.69 3.11
N GLU A 4 -6.63 -14.93 2.82
CA GLU A 4 -5.32 -15.06 3.44
C GLU A 4 -4.91 -13.72 4.06
N LEU A 5 -4.41 -13.75 5.30
CA LEU A 5 -3.89 -12.57 6.00
C LEU A 5 -2.36 -12.57 5.90
N HIS A 6 -1.84 -11.64 5.10
CA HIS A 6 -0.41 -11.34 5.01
C HIS A 6 -0.03 -10.27 6.04
N THR A 7 0.96 -10.62 6.84
CA THR A 7 1.52 -9.73 7.89
C THR A 7 3.05 -9.65 7.83
N ASP A 8 3.60 -10.33 6.83
CA ASP A 8 4.99 -10.42 6.43
C ASP A 8 5.36 -9.36 5.38
N TRP A 9 4.38 -8.79 4.67
CA TRP A 9 4.63 -7.73 3.70
C TRP A 9 4.85 -6.37 4.36
N THR A 10 5.90 -5.69 3.92
CA THR A 10 6.30 -4.37 4.40
C THR A 10 5.79 -3.24 3.50
N VAL A 11 5.92 -2.00 3.96
CA VAL A 11 5.68 -0.82 3.11
C VAL A 11 6.66 -0.82 1.92
N ALA A 12 7.91 -1.21 2.13
CA ALA A 12 8.90 -1.34 1.06
C ALA A 12 8.48 -2.36 0.00
N ASP A 13 8.00 -3.54 0.41
CA ASP A 13 7.54 -4.58 -0.53
C ASP A 13 6.39 -4.09 -1.39
N ILE A 14 5.37 -3.49 -0.77
CA ILE A 14 4.20 -2.96 -1.47
C ILE A 14 4.59 -1.82 -2.42
N SER A 15 5.53 -0.98 -2.01
CA SER A 15 6.00 0.19 -2.78
C SER A 15 7.03 -0.15 -3.85
N LYS A 16 7.52 -1.39 -3.90
CA LYS A 16 8.57 -1.80 -4.81
C LYS A 16 8.11 -1.63 -6.27
N GLY A 17 8.93 -1.01 -7.10
CA GLY A 17 8.58 -0.74 -8.51
C GLY A 17 7.37 0.21 -8.67
N PHE A 18 7.07 1.04 -7.66
CA PHE A 18 5.90 1.90 -7.69
C PHE A 18 5.89 2.86 -8.89
N VAL A 19 4.73 2.94 -9.56
CA VAL A 19 4.49 3.83 -10.71
C VAL A 19 3.36 4.78 -10.38
N PHE A 20 3.60 6.08 -10.56
CA PHE A 20 2.62 7.14 -10.30
C PHE A 20 2.36 7.97 -11.56
N ASP A 21 1.09 8.09 -11.94
CA ASP A 21 0.65 9.02 -12.96
C ASP A 21 0.41 10.40 -12.33
N ARG A 22 1.25 11.38 -12.70
CA ARG A 22 1.14 12.75 -12.20
C ARG A 22 0.00 13.54 -12.86
N ASN A 23 -0.37 13.20 -14.09
CA ASN A 23 -1.46 13.88 -14.81
C ASN A 23 -2.80 13.51 -14.19
N GLU A 24 -2.93 12.26 -13.75
CA GLU A 24 -4.17 11.76 -13.12
C GLU A 24 -4.14 11.77 -11.58
N GLY A 25 -2.95 11.89 -10.98
CA GLY A 25 -2.77 11.87 -9.53
C GLY A 25 -2.95 10.47 -8.91
N LYS A 26 -2.54 9.41 -9.63
CA LYS A 26 -2.90 8.02 -9.32
C LYS A 26 -1.69 7.10 -9.21
N GLY A 27 -1.69 6.21 -8.21
CA GLY A 27 -0.77 5.07 -8.16
C GLY A 27 -1.25 3.98 -9.12
N LEU A 28 -0.42 3.63 -10.11
CA LEU A 28 -0.77 2.62 -11.10
C LEU A 28 -0.38 1.22 -10.61
N PHE A 29 0.90 1.06 -10.24
CA PHE A 29 1.47 -0.25 -9.92
C PHE A 29 2.35 -0.20 -8.68
N GLY A 30 2.49 -1.33 -8.01
CA GLY A 30 3.44 -1.62 -6.93
C GLY A 30 3.86 -3.09 -6.97
N MET A 31 4.65 -3.55 -6.00
CA MET A 31 5.21 -4.91 -5.94
C MET A 31 5.82 -5.37 -7.29
N ASP A 32 6.64 -4.53 -7.93
CA ASP A 32 7.24 -4.78 -9.26
C ASP A 32 6.21 -5.13 -10.36
N GLY A 33 5.03 -4.50 -10.31
CA GLY A 33 3.95 -4.73 -11.27
C GLY A 33 3.03 -5.91 -10.93
N GLN A 34 3.24 -6.57 -9.80
CA GLN A 34 2.33 -7.60 -9.29
C GLN A 34 1.07 -6.99 -8.64
N LEU A 35 1.15 -5.77 -8.11
CA LEU A 35 0.03 -5.06 -7.51
C LEU A 35 -0.45 -3.95 -8.45
N VAL A 36 -1.72 -4.02 -8.86
CA VAL A 36 -2.44 -2.91 -9.49
C VAL A 36 -3.09 -2.10 -8.37
N ILE A 37 -2.54 -0.92 -8.11
CA ILE A 37 -3.00 -0.05 -7.01
C ILE A 37 -4.33 0.61 -7.37
N GLN A 38 -4.51 0.97 -8.63
CA GLN A 38 -5.73 1.58 -9.12
C GLN A 38 -6.23 0.89 -10.40
N PRO A 39 -7.00 -0.22 -10.26
CA PRO A 39 -7.61 -0.87 -11.41
C PRO A 39 -8.59 0.05 -12.14
N GLU A 40 -8.68 -0.09 -13.47
CA GLU A 40 -9.45 0.79 -14.35
C GLU A 40 -10.94 0.86 -14.03
N TYR A 41 -11.49 -0.21 -13.45
CA TYR A 41 -12.91 -0.32 -13.12
C TYR A 41 -13.30 0.34 -11.79
N GLN A 42 -12.34 0.77 -10.96
CA GLN A 42 -12.64 1.53 -9.75
C GLN A 42 -12.88 3.00 -10.10
N ARG A 43 -14.03 3.55 -9.67
CA ARG A 43 -14.39 4.96 -9.91
C ARG A 43 -13.22 5.87 -9.54
N ASN A 44 -12.89 6.82 -10.42
CA ASN A 44 -11.87 7.85 -10.20
C ASN A 44 -12.03 8.49 -8.81
N TYR A 45 -11.23 8.03 -7.85
CA TYR A 45 -11.24 8.59 -6.51
C TYR A 45 -10.41 9.86 -6.51
N ILE A 46 -11.08 11.00 -6.66
CA ILE A 46 -10.47 12.33 -6.69
C ILE A 46 -10.28 12.80 -5.24
N TYR A 47 -9.03 12.89 -4.77
CA TYR A 47 -8.64 13.84 -3.72
C TYR A 47 -7.24 14.39 -4.03
N GLY A 48 -7.12 15.72 -4.07
CA GLY A 48 -5.95 16.44 -4.58
C GLY A 48 -5.44 17.55 -3.66
N ASP A 49 -5.54 17.40 -2.33
CA ASP A 49 -5.03 18.42 -1.39
C ASP A 49 -3.72 18.04 -0.69
N GLY A 50 -3.21 16.81 -0.86
CA GLY A 50 -1.94 16.34 -0.29
C GLY A 50 -1.90 16.22 1.24
N LYS A 51 -2.93 16.67 1.96
CA LYS A 51 -2.96 16.65 3.43
C LYS A 51 -3.09 15.24 3.98
N ARG A 52 -3.84 14.39 3.27
CA ARG A 52 -4.01 12.97 3.63
C ARG A 52 -2.71 12.19 3.45
N ASP A 53 -1.91 12.53 2.44
CA ASP A 53 -0.61 11.90 2.22
C ASP A 53 0.31 12.12 3.42
N VAL A 54 0.39 13.37 3.88
CA VAL A 54 1.17 13.75 5.07
C VAL A 54 0.67 13.01 6.31
N ALA A 55 -0.65 12.88 6.51
CA ALA A 55 -1.21 12.19 7.67
C ALA A 55 -0.90 10.69 7.71
N VAL A 56 -0.92 10.01 6.55
CA VAL A 56 -0.58 8.58 6.46
C VAL A 56 0.90 8.38 6.80
N VAL A 57 1.77 9.20 6.23
CA VAL A 57 3.21 9.11 6.49
C VAL A 57 3.54 9.48 7.93
N ASP A 58 2.92 10.52 8.50
CA ASP A 58 3.07 10.87 9.92
C ASP A 58 2.61 9.73 10.83
N SER A 59 1.55 8.99 10.47
CA SER A 59 1.11 7.82 11.21
C SER A 59 2.16 6.70 11.20
N LEU A 60 2.72 6.37 10.03
CA LEU A 60 3.82 5.40 9.92
C LEU A 60 5.02 5.81 10.78
N LEU A 61 5.40 7.08 10.67
CA LEU A 61 6.49 7.72 11.42
C LEU A 61 6.28 7.75 12.95
N ARG A 62 5.03 7.63 13.39
CA ARG A 62 4.61 7.48 14.80
C ARG A 62 4.33 6.04 15.20
N ASP A 63 4.60 5.08 14.31
CA ASP A 63 4.39 3.66 14.53
C ASP A 63 2.91 3.28 14.76
N TYR A 64 2.00 4.04 14.13
CA TYR A 64 0.58 3.74 14.15
C TYR A 64 0.20 2.84 12.98
N PRO A 65 -0.63 1.80 13.21
CA PRO A 65 -1.10 0.95 12.13
C PRO A 65 -1.95 1.76 11.16
N ILE A 66 -1.68 1.62 9.87
CA ILE A 66 -2.42 2.34 8.82
C ILE A 66 -3.77 1.69 8.49
N GLY A 67 -4.09 0.58 9.17
CA GLY A 67 -5.30 -0.21 8.98
C GLY A 67 -5.10 -1.38 8.01
N LEU A 68 -6.13 -2.22 7.90
CA LEU A 68 -6.14 -3.35 6.96
C LEU A 68 -6.21 -2.84 5.53
N LEU A 69 -5.38 -3.41 4.66
CA LEU A 69 -5.46 -3.28 3.21
C LEU A 69 -6.12 -4.53 2.66
N TYR A 70 -6.93 -4.39 1.62
CA TYR A 70 -7.61 -5.53 1.01
C TYR A 70 -7.21 -5.63 -0.45
N PHE A 71 -6.65 -6.76 -0.82
CA PHE A 71 -6.32 -7.10 -2.20
C PHE A 71 -7.22 -8.22 -2.68
N VAL A 72 -7.52 -8.21 -3.97
CA VAL A 72 -8.10 -9.35 -4.67
C VAL A 72 -7.01 -9.93 -5.54
N ARG A 73 -6.85 -11.25 -5.50
CA ARG A 73 -6.01 -11.96 -6.46
C ARG A 73 -6.86 -12.32 -7.68
N ASN A 74 -6.43 -11.90 -8.86
CA ASN A 74 -7.11 -12.22 -10.11
C ASN A 74 -6.63 -13.57 -10.68
N ASP A 75 -7.29 -14.03 -11.75
CA ASP A 75 -7.02 -15.34 -12.37
C ASP A 75 -5.60 -15.45 -12.96
N ASP A 76 -4.99 -14.32 -13.32
CA ASP A 76 -3.59 -14.23 -13.79
C ASP A 76 -2.57 -14.24 -12.63
N GLY A 77 -3.04 -14.34 -11.39
CA GLY A 77 -2.22 -14.40 -10.18
C GLY A 77 -1.73 -13.05 -9.67
N LYS A 78 -2.11 -11.94 -10.31
CA LYS A 78 -1.80 -10.57 -9.87
C LYS A 78 -2.76 -10.11 -8.77
N TYR A 79 -2.35 -9.09 -8.04
CA TYR A 79 -3.14 -8.45 -7.00
C TYR A 79 -3.75 -7.14 -7.50
N GLU A 80 -4.98 -6.87 -7.09
CA GLU A 80 -5.70 -5.63 -7.36
C GLU A 80 -6.21 -5.07 -6.03
N VAL A 81 -6.03 -3.78 -5.79
CA VAL A 81 -6.45 -3.18 -4.53
C VAL A 81 -7.98 -3.02 -4.49
N LEU A 82 -8.61 -3.70 -3.53
CA LEU A 82 -10.03 -3.55 -3.22
C LEU A 82 -10.27 -2.40 -2.24
N ASP A 83 -9.43 -2.27 -1.20
CA ASP A 83 -9.47 -1.16 -0.24
C ASP A 83 -8.06 -0.73 0.19
N GLY A 84 -7.92 0.57 0.47
CA GLY A 84 -6.67 1.16 0.95
C GLY A 84 -5.79 1.82 -0.12
N GLN A 85 -6.32 2.02 -1.34
CA GLN A 85 -5.61 2.63 -2.46
C GLN A 85 -4.90 3.94 -2.11
N GLN A 86 -5.60 4.81 -1.37
CA GLN A 86 -5.07 6.11 -0.98
C GLN A 86 -3.91 5.95 -0.01
N ARG A 87 -4.04 5.09 1.00
CA ARG A 87 -2.95 4.81 1.95
C ARG A 87 -1.72 4.30 1.23
N ILE A 88 -1.92 3.34 0.32
CA ILE A 88 -0.85 2.76 -0.51
C ILE A 88 -0.19 3.82 -1.36
N THR A 89 -0.97 4.63 -2.07
CA THR A 89 -0.45 5.72 -2.89
C THR A 89 0.32 6.73 -2.04
N SER A 90 -0.19 7.10 -0.87
CA SER A 90 0.46 8.07 0.03
C SER A 90 1.83 7.60 0.51
N PHE A 91 1.93 6.39 1.07
CA PHE A 91 3.23 5.89 1.54
C PHE A 91 4.16 5.54 0.38
N ALA A 92 3.63 5.01 -0.73
CA ALA A 92 4.45 4.63 -1.86
C ALA A 92 5.03 5.85 -2.57
N ARG A 93 4.29 6.96 -2.66
CA ARG A 93 4.84 8.25 -3.16
C ARG A 93 5.89 8.86 -2.23
N PHE A 94 5.80 8.59 -0.93
CA PHE A 94 6.78 9.10 0.02
C PHE A 94 8.09 8.32 -0.08
N VAL A 95 8.01 7.00 -0.11
CA VAL A 95 9.16 6.08 -0.25
C VAL A 95 9.76 6.17 -1.66
N ASN A 96 8.91 6.16 -2.69
CA ASN A 96 9.33 6.31 -4.07
C ASN A 96 9.47 7.80 -4.41
N THR A 97 10.70 8.28 -4.31
CA THR A 97 11.14 9.67 -4.48
C THR A 97 10.83 10.28 -5.86
N SER A 98 10.18 9.54 -6.75
CA SER A 98 9.66 10.01 -8.04
C SER A 98 8.56 11.07 -7.91
N SER A 99 7.91 11.26 -6.76
CA SER A 99 6.95 12.36 -6.55
C SER A 99 7.04 12.87 -5.11
N PRO A 100 8.15 13.53 -4.76
CA PRO A 100 8.52 13.76 -3.37
C PRO A 100 7.62 14.82 -2.74
N PHE A 101 7.22 14.56 -1.50
CA PHE A 101 6.59 15.55 -0.63
C PHE A 101 7.23 15.50 0.75
N ALA A 102 7.08 16.59 1.50
CA ALA A 102 7.64 16.70 2.83
C ALA A 102 6.58 16.45 3.90
N VAL A 103 7.02 15.88 5.02
CA VAL A 103 6.28 15.82 6.28
C VAL A 103 6.95 16.75 7.30
N ASP A 104 6.17 17.35 8.20
CA ASP A 104 6.74 18.15 9.27
C ASP A 104 7.28 17.23 10.38
N ARG A 105 8.54 17.44 10.76
CA ARG A 105 9.13 16.84 11.95
C ARG A 105 9.83 17.92 12.76
N GLY A 106 9.19 18.32 13.86
CA GLY A 106 9.75 19.33 14.76
C GLY A 106 9.81 20.73 14.16
N GLY A 107 8.79 21.11 13.38
CA GLY A 107 8.72 22.42 12.72
C GLY A 107 9.64 22.55 11.50
N LYS A 108 10.15 21.43 10.98
CA LYS A 108 11.00 21.39 9.80
C LYS A 108 10.47 20.38 8.79
N PRO A 109 10.40 20.75 7.50
CA PRO A 109 10.05 19.78 6.46
C PRO A 109 11.13 18.70 6.35
N ARG A 110 10.68 17.46 6.17
CA ARG A 110 11.51 16.28 5.92
C ARG A 110 10.96 15.50 4.75
N TYR A 111 11.81 15.24 3.77
CA TYR A 111 11.60 14.28 2.70
C TYR A 111 12.16 12.93 3.13
N PHE A 112 11.72 11.84 2.49
CA PHE A 112 12.19 10.48 2.78
C PHE A 112 13.72 10.38 2.79
N ASP A 113 14.39 10.87 1.74
CA ASP A 113 15.87 10.87 1.63
C ASP A 113 16.59 11.77 2.64
N SER A 114 15.86 12.59 3.39
CA SER A 114 16.41 13.44 4.45
C SER A 114 16.13 12.91 5.86
N LEU A 115 15.36 11.84 5.99
CA LEU A 115 15.15 11.15 7.25
C LEU A 115 16.44 10.44 7.69
N ASP A 116 16.64 10.30 9.00
CA ASP A 116 17.66 9.42 9.54
C ASP A 116 17.30 7.94 9.28
N VAL A 117 18.29 7.05 9.37
CA VAL A 117 18.11 5.61 9.05
C VAL A 117 16.95 5.00 9.82
N MET A 118 16.80 5.33 11.11
CA MET A 118 15.74 4.80 11.97
C MET A 118 14.37 5.18 11.45
N SER A 119 14.19 6.45 11.10
CA SER A 119 12.93 6.97 10.61
C SER A 119 12.58 6.39 9.23
N ARG A 120 13.58 6.07 8.40
CA ARG A 120 13.36 5.36 7.13
C ARG A 120 12.94 3.92 7.37
N ASP A 121 13.66 3.21 8.23
CA ASP A 121 13.37 1.82 8.56
C ASP A 121 11.93 1.65 9.11
N VAL A 122 11.49 2.61 9.94
CA VAL A 122 10.10 2.67 10.44
C VAL A 122 9.09 2.85 9.30
N VAL A 123 9.34 3.78 8.38
CA VAL A 123 8.45 4.03 7.25
C VAL A 123 8.41 2.84 6.30
N GLU A 124 9.56 2.28 5.96
CA GLU A 124 9.69 1.12 5.07
C GLU A 124 9.20 -0.17 5.72
N SER A 125 9.11 -0.20 7.05
CA SER A 125 8.69 -1.35 7.84
C SER A 125 9.63 -2.54 7.70
N VAL A 126 10.94 -2.30 7.54
CA VAL A 126 11.95 -3.35 7.35
C VAL A 126 12.16 -4.19 8.62
N GLU A 127 12.38 -5.49 8.43
CA GLU A 127 12.68 -6.42 9.53
C GLU A 127 13.99 -6.03 10.25
N GLY A 128 13.98 -6.09 11.59
CA GLY A 128 15.15 -5.83 12.44
C GLY A 128 15.04 -4.59 13.33
N TYR A 129 14.23 -3.58 12.96
CA TYR A 129 13.95 -2.43 13.84
C TYR A 129 12.67 -2.60 14.68
N ALA A 130 11.80 -3.52 14.26
CA ALA A 130 10.59 -3.85 15.00
C ALA A 130 9.99 -5.21 14.61
N ALA A 131 10.53 -6.30 15.15
CA ALA A 131 10.00 -7.66 14.93
C ALA A 131 8.52 -7.85 15.32
N ASN A 132 7.88 -6.87 15.98
CA ASN A 132 6.48 -6.91 16.42
C ASN A 132 5.61 -5.72 15.94
N ARG A 133 6.11 -4.80 15.09
CA ARG A 133 5.31 -3.63 14.67
C ARG A 133 4.79 -3.82 13.25
N ARG A 134 3.62 -4.43 13.16
CA ARG A 134 2.88 -4.61 11.91
C ARG A 134 2.06 -3.35 11.63
N VAL A 135 2.69 -2.36 11.01
CA VAL A 135 1.99 -1.12 10.63
C VAL A 135 1.08 -1.34 9.42
N VAL A 136 1.39 -2.33 8.58
CA VAL A 136 0.55 -2.81 7.47
C VAL A 136 0.09 -4.24 7.74
N SER A 137 -1.15 -4.53 7.34
CA SER A 137 -1.67 -5.90 7.29
C SER A 137 -2.56 -6.01 6.07
N VAL A 138 -2.34 -7.03 5.26
CA VAL A 138 -3.02 -7.17 3.97
C VAL A 138 -3.86 -8.43 3.96
N VAL A 139 -5.14 -8.28 3.69
CA VAL A 139 -6.07 -9.38 3.47
C VAL A 139 -6.17 -9.61 1.96
N VAL A 140 -5.71 -10.76 1.50
CA VAL A 140 -5.87 -11.20 0.11
C VAL A 140 -7.11 -12.06 0.01
N VAL A 141 -7.99 -11.70 -0.92
CA VAL A 141 -9.18 -12.44 -1.29
C VAL A 141 -8.94 -13.14 -2.62
N GLU A 142 -9.04 -14.46 -2.63
CA GLU A 142 -9.05 -15.25 -3.87
C GLU A 142 -10.50 -15.56 -4.25
N VAL A 143 -10.89 -15.11 -5.45
CA VAL A 143 -12.19 -15.43 -6.03
C VAL A 143 -12.07 -16.76 -6.77
N GLU A 144 -12.79 -17.78 -6.31
CA GLU A 144 -12.82 -19.05 -7.04
C GLU A 144 -13.43 -18.86 -8.43
N PRO A 145 -12.86 -19.49 -9.48
CA PRO A 145 -13.42 -19.46 -10.83
C PRO A 145 -14.87 -19.92 -10.80
N ALA A 146 -15.74 -19.27 -11.58
CA ALA A 146 -17.17 -19.53 -11.58
C ALA A 146 -17.52 -21.03 -11.80
N GLY A 147 -16.67 -21.78 -12.50
CA GLY A 147 -16.83 -23.21 -12.77
C GLY A 147 -16.60 -24.16 -11.59
N GLN A 148 -15.97 -23.71 -10.49
CA GLN A 148 -15.75 -24.55 -9.29
C GLN A 148 -16.84 -24.39 -8.23
N ARG A 149 -17.68 -23.34 -8.32
CA ARG A 149 -18.77 -23.07 -7.35
C ARG A 149 -19.89 -24.11 -7.35
N GLN A 150 -20.05 -24.89 -8.42
CA GLN A 150 -21.07 -25.94 -8.50
C GLN A 150 -20.66 -27.27 -7.86
N ALA A 151 -19.36 -27.50 -7.62
CA ALA A 151 -18.88 -28.76 -7.03
C ALA A 151 -19.01 -28.81 -5.50
N SER A 152 -19.19 -27.68 -4.83
CA SER A 152 -19.21 -27.55 -3.36
C SER A 152 -20.61 -27.52 -2.74
N PHE A 153 -21.68 -27.53 -3.55
CA PHE A 153 -23.08 -27.59 -3.09
C PHE A 153 -23.81 -28.91 -3.45
N GLY A 154 -23.08 -29.92 -3.91
CA GLY A 154 -23.60 -31.26 -4.15
C GLY A 154 -23.28 -32.21 -2.99
N LEU A 155 -24.05 -32.14 -1.91
CA LEU A 155 -24.21 -33.20 -0.90
C LEU A 155 -25.56 -33.03 -0.20
#